data_AF-A0A084R1K7-F1
#
_entry.id   AF-A0A084R1K7-F1
#
_cell.length_a   1.000
_cell.length_b   1.000
_cell.length_c   1.000
_cell.angle_alpha   90.00
_cell.angle_beta   90.00
_cell.angle_gamma   90.00
#
_symmetry.space_group_name_H-M   'P 1'
#
loop_
_entity.id
_entity.type
_entity.pdbx_description
1 polymer ?
#
loop_
_entity_poly.entity_id
_entity_poly.type
_entity_poly.pdbx_seq_one_letter_code
_entity_poly.pdbx_strand_id
1 'polypeptide(L)'
;MALEEISERLQVSDFPTLGMAANYDLRRHKFESLANDGSHEMRADVRRWVGNPSDFGGCNPINGHIIALTMPMIKPDRVKIAGYIYECWFLYSWDLTTTLTGADGFFHDDILEGTNEGVSDTDAFGLGTADQDAKARDGRKQIQAKMMYLLETTDKACAKHLQKVWSNMLVTTIQHKSRDFETLKEYIDFRIRDCGALFGEGVMLFGMGLALTEKDREDVASTIYPCYAALGLTNDYFSFDREWEEAKRTGEAKFSNAVRLFMDWQSTGAAAAKEVVRKAIIEYEREFLELREKFVKANPKAERLHKFLEAMVYQISGHVVWSINCPRYNPSFRYDPNSGVENQVLAERRGKSSSKKPSVMIEEIDEKSHLASETGPAMIA
;
A
#
# COMPACT_ATOMS: atom_id res chain seq x y z
N MET A 1 26.01 5.58 -0.37
CA MET A 1 25.57 5.23 -1.74
C MET A 1 24.76 6.40 -2.23
N ALA A 2 25.15 6.99 -3.36
CA ALA A 2 24.40 8.09 -3.95
C ALA A 2 23.04 7.59 -4.45
N LEU A 3 22.01 8.43 -4.47
CA LEU A 3 20.67 8.02 -4.92
C LEU A 3 20.69 7.53 -6.38
N GLU A 4 21.56 8.13 -7.19
CA GLU A 4 21.84 7.80 -8.58
C GLU A 4 22.44 6.40 -8.76
N GLU A 5 23.09 5.84 -7.73
CA GLU A 5 23.66 4.49 -7.78
C GLU A 5 22.58 3.42 -7.56
N ILE A 6 21.52 3.73 -6.82
CA ILE A 6 20.47 2.76 -6.43
C ILE A 6 19.16 2.94 -7.18
N SER A 7 18.86 4.12 -7.71
CA SER A 7 17.62 4.39 -8.44
C SER A 7 17.84 5.32 -9.63
N GLU A 8 16.94 5.23 -10.61
CA GLU A 8 16.89 6.11 -11.78
C GLU A 8 15.68 7.02 -11.72
N ARG A 9 15.82 8.25 -12.23
CA ARG A 9 14.72 9.22 -12.28
C ARG A 9 13.79 8.91 -13.46
N LEU A 10 12.50 9.00 -13.22
CA LEU A 10 11.43 8.95 -14.21
C LEU A 10 10.68 10.29 -14.23
N GLN A 11 9.91 10.55 -15.29
CA GLN A 11 9.03 11.72 -15.35
C GLN A 11 7.60 11.29 -15.03
N VAL A 12 6.96 11.94 -14.05
CA VAL A 12 5.55 11.66 -13.73
C VAL A 12 4.64 11.93 -14.94
N SER A 13 4.98 12.94 -15.75
CA SER A 13 4.26 13.29 -16.98
C SER A 13 4.22 12.21 -18.06
N ASP A 14 5.08 11.18 -17.96
CA ASP A 14 5.06 10.03 -18.88
C ASP A 14 3.91 9.05 -18.55
N PHE A 15 3.16 9.28 -17.47
CA PHE A 15 2.06 8.44 -16.99
C PHE A 15 0.75 9.23 -16.90
N PRO A 16 -0.41 8.59 -17.17
CA PRO A 16 -1.72 9.25 -17.08
C PRO A 16 -2.18 9.37 -15.62
N THR A 17 -1.56 10.25 -14.85
CA THR A 17 -1.80 10.38 -13.39
C THR A 17 -3.07 11.16 -13.03
N LEU A 18 -3.85 11.63 -14.01
CA LEU A 18 -5.06 12.43 -13.79
C LEU A 18 -4.80 13.68 -12.92
N GLY A 19 -3.61 14.26 -13.05
CA GLY A 19 -3.17 15.44 -12.29
C GLY A 19 -2.63 15.13 -10.89
N MET A 20 -2.76 13.89 -10.40
CA MET A 20 -2.11 13.46 -9.16
C MET A 20 -0.59 13.42 -9.33
N ALA A 21 0.13 13.61 -8.24
CA ALA A 21 1.60 13.62 -8.16
C ALA A 21 2.30 14.60 -9.13
N ALA A 22 1.61 15.60 -9.69
CA ALA A 22 2.12 16.42 -10.80
C ALA A 22 3.45 17.14 -10.50
N ASN A 23 3.68 17.54 -9.24
CA ASN A 23 4.88 18.25 -8.80
C ASN A 23 5.86 17.37 -7.99
N TYR A 24 5.70 16.05 -8.08
CA TYR A 24 6.51 15.10 -7.33
C TYR A 24 7.62 14.52 -8.20
N ASP A 25 8.80 14.36 -7.61
CA ASP A 25 9.84 13.56 -8.21
C ASP A 25 9.46 12.07 -8.18
N LEU A 26 9.77 11.36 -9.26
CA LEU A 26 9.57 9.91 -9.36
C LEU A 26 10.91 9.23 -9.65
N ARG A 27 11.16 8.13 -8.94
CA ARG A 27 12.32 7.28 -9.18
C ARG A 27 11.94 5.82 -9.15
N ARG A 28 12.75 5.00 -9.81
CA ARG A 28 12.62 3.54 -9.83
C ARG A 28 13.90 2.88 -9.38
N HIS A 29 13.79 1.94 -8.45
CA HIS A 29 14.94 1.25 -7.88
C HIS A 29 15.61 0.34 -8.93
N LYS A 30 16.93 0.45 -9.09
CA LYS A 30 17.71 -0.33 -10.07
C LYS A 30 17.79 -1.81 -9.72
N PHE A 31 17.52 -2.18 -8.48
CA PHE A 31 17.45 -3.59 -8.04
C PHE A 31 16.03 -4.11 -7.94
N GLU A 32 15.08 -3.58 -8.71
CA GLU A 32 13.69 -4.05 -8.75
C GLU A 32 13.51 -5.56 -8.91
N SER A 33 14.40 -6.24 -9.64
CA SER A 33 14.33 -7.71 -9.75
C SER A 33 14.38 -8.39 -8.38
N LEU A 34 15.11 -7.84 -7.42
CA LEU A 34 15.13 -8.35 -6.05
C LEU A 34 13.78 -8.18 -5.36
N ALA A 35 13.04 -7.10 -5.65
CA ALA A 35 11.70 -6.90 -5.09
C ALA A 35 10.72 -7.93 -5.66
N ASN A 36 10.76 -8.16 -6.98
CA ASN A 36 10.01 -9.22 -7.63
C ASN A 36 10.35 -10.58 -7.01
N ASP A 37 11.63 -10.90 -6.85
CA ASP A 37 12.09 -12.17 -6.26
C ASP A 37 11.56 -12.35 -4.82
N GLY A 38 11.49 -11.27 -4.04
CA GLY A 38 10.90 -11.28 -2.70
C GLY A 38 9.41 -11.62 -2.73
N SER A 39 8.64 -11.00 -3.63
CA SER A 39 7.22 -11.31 -3.83
C SER A 39 6.99 -12.74 -4.32
N HIS A 40 7.79 -13.22 -5.26
CA HIS A 40 7.72 -14.59 -5.77
C HIS A 40 8.01 -15.61 -4.67
N GLU A 41 9.02 -15.35 -3.83
CA GLU A 41 9.36 -16.19 -2.68
C GLU A 41 8.21 -16.24 -1.66
N MET A 42 7.59 -15.09 -1.36
CA MET A 42 6.44 -15.03 -0.46
C MET A 42 5.25 -15.84 -0.99
N ARG A 43 4.90 -15.69 -2.27
CA ARG A 43 3.82 -16.48 -2.91
C ARG A 43 4.14 -17.97 -2.91
N ALA A 44 5.40 -18.35 -3.09
CA ALA A 44 5.83 -19.75 -3.02
C ALA A 44 5.66 -20.33 -1.61
N ASP A 45 6.01 -19.57 -0.56
CA ASP A 45 5.79 -19.99 0.82
C ASP A 45 4.30 -20.12 1.15
N VAL A 46 3.46 -19.20 0.67
CA VAL A 46 2.00 -19.31 0.78
C VAL A 46 1.49 -20.60 0.15
N ARG A 47 1.88 -20.91 -1.09
CA ARG A 47 1.48 -22.15 -1.77
C ARG A 47 1.93 -23.39 -1.02
N ARG A 48 3.12 -23.34 -0.44
CA ARG A 48 3.70 -24.45 0.29
C ARG A 48 2.98 -24.72 1.61
N TRP A 49 2.67 -23.66 2.35
CA TRP A 49 2.29 -23.78 3.75
C TRP A 49 0.81 -23.52 4.04
N VAL A 50 0.13 -22.71 3.22
CA VAL A 50 -1.26 -22.30 3.46
C VAL A 50 -2.18 -22.79 2.35
N GLY A 51 -1.94 -22.37 1.11
CA GLY A 51 -2.81 -22.63 -0.04
C GLY A 51 -2.47 -21.74 -1.23
N ASN A 52 -3.27 -21.78 -2.28
CA ASN A 52 -3.00 -20.94 -3.46
C ASN A 52 -3.45 -19.49 -3.21
N PRO A 53 -2.57 -18.48 -3.39
CA PRO A 53 -2.99 -17.09 -3.32
C PRO A 53 -3.92 -16.78 -4.51
N SER A 54 -5.06 -16.15 -4.23
CA SER A 54 -6.08 -15.83 -5.24
C SER A 54 -5.95 -14.43 -5.86
N ASP A 55 -5.01 -13.62 -5.40
CA ASP A 55 -4.89 -12.20 -5.77
C ASP A 55 -3.43 -11.77 -6.02
N PHE A 56 -3.25 -10.55 -6.50
CA PHE A 56 -1.95 -9.92 -6.75
C PHE A 56 -1.57 -8.97 -5.61
N GLY A 57 -0.31 -9.03 -5.19
CA GLY A 57 0.28 -8.05 -4.29
C GLY A 57 0.98 -6.92 -5.04
N GLY A 58 2.26 -6.71 -4.76
CA GLY A 58 3.02 -5.51 -5.16
C GLY A 58 3.60 -5.53 -6.58
N CYS A 59 3.58 -6.68 -7.25
CA CYS A 59 4.13 -6.85 -8.59
C CYS A 59 3.34 -6.05 -9.64
N ASN A 60 4.07 -5.36 -10.53
CA ASN A 60 3.52 -4.72 -11.71
C ASN A 60 4.60 -4.71 -12.82
N PRO A 61 4.47 -5.57 -13.85
CA PRO A 61 5.49 -5.71 -14.90
C PRO A 61 5.59 -4.47 -15.79
N ILE A 62 4.54 -3.64 -15.86
CA ILE A 62 4.47 -2.50 -16.79
C ILE A 62 5.07 -1.26 -16.14
N ASN A 63 4.48 -0.72 -15.08
CA ASN A 63 4.97 0.51 -14.47
C ASN A 63 6.11 0.27 -13.48
N GLY A 64 6.17 -0.92 -12.89
CA GLY A 64 7.24 -1.36 -11.99
C GLY A 64 6.73 -1.80 -10.63
N HIS A 65 7.48 -2.67 -9.95
CA HIS A 65 7.13 -3.18 -8.64
C HIS A 65 6.89 -2.05 -7.62
N ILE A 66 5.89 -2.20 -6.73
CA ILE A 66 5.52 -1.16 -5.75
C ILE A 66 6.73 -0.65 -4.96
N ILE A 67 7.51 -1.55 -4.35
CA ILE A 67 8.74 -1.22 -3.61
C ILE A 67 9.76 -0.44 -4.46
N ALA A 68 9.89 -0.79 -5.73
CA ALA A 68 10.86 -0.12 -6.60
C ALA A 68 10.45 1.33 -6.89
N LEU A 69 9.16 1.64 -6.92
CA LEU A 69 8.63 2.97 -7.20
C LEU A 69 8.44 3.81 -5.92
N THR A 70 7.89 3.22 -4.84
CA THR A 70 7.56 3.94 -3.61
C THR A 70 8.75 4.10 -2.67
N MET A 71 9.76 3.22 -2.78
CA MET A 71 10.90 3.18 -1.86
C MET A 71 12.26 3.18 -2.60
N PRO A 72 12.51 4.12 -3.52
CA PRO A 72 13.72 4.13 -4.36
C PRO A 72 15.01 4.45 -3.59
N MET A 73 14.91 4.79 -2.30
CA MET A 73 16.02 5.15 -1.41
C MET A 73 16.50 3.99 -0.52
N ILE A 74 15.83 2.84 -0.54
CA ILE A 74 16.21 1.71 0.32
C ILE A 74 17.53 1.08 -0.12
N LYS A 75 18.22 0.44 0.81
CA LYS A 75 19.50 -0.22 0.51
C LYS A 75 19.26 -1.48 -0.33
N PRO A 76 20.09 -1.76 -1.36
CA PRO A 76 19.92 -2.91 -2.24
C PRO A 76 19.76 -4.26 -1.52
N ASP A 77 20.49 -4.49 -0.43
CA ASP A 77 20.43 -5.70 0.40
C ASP A 77 19.10 -5.88 1.16
N ARG A 78 18.29 -4.81 1.26
CA ARG A 78 16.98 -4.84 1.94
C ARG A 78 15.79 -4.88 0.97
N VAL A 79 16.02 -4.71 -0.34
CA VAL A 79 14.96 -4.66 -1.37
C VAL A 79 14.16 -5.96 -1.43
N LYS A 80 14.85 -7.11 -1.39
CA LYS A 80 14.19 -8.42 -1.43
C LYS A 80 13.30 -8.65 -0.22
N ILE A 81 13.79 -8.27 0.97
CA ILE A 81 13.04 -8.38 2.23
C ILE A 81 11.80 -7.49 2.18
N ALA A 82 11.94 -6.25 1.69
CA ALA A 82 10.81 -5.34 1.51
C ALA A 82 9.76 -5.90 0.53
N GLY A 83 10.18 -6.49 -0.59
CA GLY A 83 9.28 -7.17 -1.53
C GLY A 83 8.50 -8.31 -0.88
N TYR A 84 9.19 -9.19 -0.14
CA TYR A 84 8.57 -10.29 0.60
C TYR A 84 7.53 -9.79 1.61
N ILE A 85 7.88 -8.77 2.40
CA ILE A 85 7.00 -8.22 3.44
C ILE A 85 5.76 -7.55 2.85
N TYR A 86 5.91 -6.75 1.78
CA TYR A 86 4.78 -6.09 1.14
C TYR A 86 3.84 -7.07 0.46
N GLU A 87 4.38 -8.11 -0.17
CA GLU A 87 3.57 -9.16 -0.76
C GLU A 87 2.72 -9.88 0.31
N CYS A 88 3.33 -10.15 1.47
CA CYS A 88 2.62 -10.71 2.61
C CYS A 88 1.52 -9.78 3.12
N TRP A 89 1.81 -8.49 3.24
CA TRP A 89 0.81 -7.52 3.66
C TRP A 89 -0.38 -7.46 2.69
N PHE A 90 -0.14 -7.45 1.38
CA PHE A 90 -1.22 -7.39 0.38
C PHE A 90 -2.11 -8.63 0.32
N LEU A 91 -1.49 -9.81 0.44
CA LEU A 91 -2.19 -11.09 0.25
C LEU A 91 -2.78 -11.65 1.55
N TYR A 92 -2.16 -11.36 2.68
CA TYR A 92 -2.38 -12.09 3.93
C TYR A 92 -2.62 -11.23 5.17
N SER A 93 -2.55 -9.89 5.10
CA SER A 93 -2.71 -9.06 6.32
C SER A 93 -4.00 -9.34 7.08
N TRP A 94 -5.13 -9.48 6.39
CA TRP A 94 -6.42 -9.77 7.03
C TRP A 94 -6.44 -11.16 7.70
N ASP A 95 -5.86 -12.17 7.04
CA ASP A 95 -5.88 -13.57 7.47
C ASP A 95 -4.82 -13.91 8.54
N LEU A 96 -3.76 -13.09 8.57
CA LEU A 96 -2.74 -13.11 9.59
C LEU A 96 -3.21 -12.46 10.88
N THR A 97 -4.19 -11.54 10.86
CA THR A 97 -4.69 -10.85 12.05
C THR A 97 -4.89 -11.83 13.20
N THR A 98 -5.73 -12.85 13.02
CA THR A 98 -6.01 -13.87 14.05
C THR A 98 -4.75 -14.61 14.51
N THR A 99 -3.80 -14.88 13.60
CA THR A 99 -2.55 -15.57 13.94
C THR A 99 -1.58 -14.66 14.70
N LEU A 100 -1.59 -13.36 14.38
CA LEU A 100 -0.75 -12.34 14.97
C LEU A 100 -1.25 -11.89 16.34
N THR A 101 -2.57 -11.88 16.55
CA THR A 101 -3.23 -11.33 17.73
C THR A 101 -3.77 -12.39 18.71
N GLY A 102 -3.94 -13.65 18.26
CA GLY A 102 -4.42 -14.74 19.11
C GLY A 102 -3.48 -15.04 20.28
N ALA A 103 -3.88 -15.93 21.21
CA ALA A 103 -3.14 -16.19 22.45
C ALA A 103 -1.64 -16.57 22.28
N ASP A 104 -1.31 -17.25 21.17
CA ASP A 104 0.09 -17.59 20.81
C ASP A 104 0.71 -16.59 19.80
N GLY A 105 -0.01 -15.51 19.49
CA GLY A 105 0.35 -14.55 18.47
C GLY A 105 1.48 -13.64 18.93
N PHE A 106 2.37 -13.29 18.01
CA PHE A 106 3.54 -12.46 18.34
C PHE A 106 3.17 -11.07 18.86
N PHE A 107 1.97 -10.58 18.56
CA PHE A 107 1.47 -9.28 19.03
C PHE A 107 0.45 -9.42 20.17
N HIS A 108 0.20 -10.63 20.70
CA HIS A 108 -0.85 -10.87 21.69
C HIS A 108 -0.82 -9.87 22.85
N ASP A 109 0.36 -9.67 23.46
CA ASP A 109 0.54 -8.76 24.59
C ASP A 109 0.25 -7.30 24.20
N ASP A 110 0.74 -6.84 23.03
CA ASP A 110 0.48 -5.48 22.53
C ASP A 110 -1.04 -5.25 22.28
N ILE A 111 -1.76 -6.27 21.81
CA ILE A 111 -3.21 -6.19 21.62
C ILE A 111 -3.91 -6.09 22.98
N LEU A 112 -3.58 -6.98 23.92
CA LEU A 112 -4.16 -6.95 25.27
C LEU A 112 -3.94 -5.62 25.98
N GLU A 113 -2.76 -5.00 25.80
CA GLU A 113 -2.47 -3.67 26.34
C GLU A 113 -3.24 -2.55 25.61
N GLY A 114 -3.55 -2.72 24.32
CA GLY A 114 -4.28 -1.75 23.49
C GLY A 114 -5.81 -1.90 23.49
N THR A 115 -6.34 -3.02 23.98
CA THR A 115 -7.77 -3.32 24.03
C THR A 115 -8.24 -3.41 25.49
N ASN A 116 -9.15 -2.53 25.92
CA ASN A 116 -9.76 -2.59 27.26
C ASN A 116 -10.65 -3.82 27.49
N GLU A 117 -10.81 -4.67 26.49
CA GLU A 117 -11.53 -5.93 26.54
C GLU A 117 -10.57 -7.02 26.06
N GLY A 118 -10.29 -8.01 26.91
CA GLY A 118 -9.51 -9.17 26.49
C GLY A 118 -10.15 -9.74 25.24
N VAL A 119 -9.43 -9.68 24.11
CA VAL A 119 -9.87 -10.28 22.86
C VAL A 119 -9.96 -11.77 23.11
N SER A 120 -11.18 -12.24 23.46
CA SER A 120 -11.44 -13.64 23.64
C SER A 120 -11.18 -14.35 22.32
N ASP A 121 -10.76 -15.61 22.42
CA ASP A 121 -10.41 -16.57 21.36
C ASP A 121 -11.61 -16.92 20.44
N THR A 122 -12.53 -15.98 20.25
CA THR A 122 -13.85 -16.14 19.64
C THR A 122 -13.86 -15.47 18.27
N ASP A 123 -13.64 -16.28 17.23
CA ASP A 123 -14.37 -16.25 15.95
C ASP A 123 -14.62 -14.89 15.25
N ALA A 124 -13.76 -13.90 15.45
CA ALA A 124 -13.82 -12.64 14.72
C ALA A 124 -13.26 -12.85 13.30
N PHE A 125 -14.18 -13.02 12.34
CA PHE A 125 -14.01 -13.25 10.89
C PHE A 125 -13.98 -14.73 10.45
N GLY A 126 -15.16 -15.33 10.42
CA GLY A 126 -15.38 -16.64 9.81
C GLY A 126 -15.15 -16.65 8.30
N LEU A 127 -14.33 -17.61 7.84
CA LEU A 127 -14.49 -18.32 6.56
C LEU A 127 -13.77 -19.68 6.68
N GLY A 128 -14.55 -20.75 6.95
CA GLY A 128 -14.26 -22.08 6.38
C GLY A 128 -13.66 -23.19 7.26
N THR A 129 -14.49 -23.82 8.10
CA THR A 129 -14.37 -25.21 8.58
C THR A 129 -13.04 -25.64 9.23
N ALA A 130 -13.07 -25.65 10.57
CA ALA A 130 -12.04 -25.94 11.57
C ALA A 130 -11.13 -27.18 11.42
N ASP A 131 -11.20 -27.95 10.32
CA ASP A 131 -10.36 -29.13 10.07
C ASP A 131 -9.38 -28.94 8.88
N GLN A 132 -9.64 -27.97 7.99
CA GLN A 132 -8.63 -27.46 7.03
C GLN A 132 -7.76 -26.35 7.64
N ASP A 133 -8.17 -25.83 8.80
CA ASP A 133 -7.62 -24.63 9.44
C ASP A 133 -6.32 -24.84 10.23
N ALA A 134 -6.05 -26.04 10.75
CA ALA A 134 -4.84 -26.27 11.55
C ALA A 134 -3.56 -26.12 10.71
N LYS A 135 -3.51 -26.76 9.53
CA LYS A 135 -2.36 -26.68 8.63
C LYS A 135 -2.17 -25.27 8.07
N ALA A 136 -3.26 -24.60 7.70
CA ALA A 136 -3.23 -23.20 7.24
C ALA A 136 -2.71 -22.26 8.35
N ARG A 137 -3.18 -22.44 9.59
CA ARG A 137 -2.71 -21.69 10.78
C ARG A 137 -1.22 -21.92 11.03
N ASP A 138 -0.75 -23.16 11.01
CA ASP A 138 0.68 -23.46 11.16
C ASP A 138 1.51 -22.85 10.02
N GLY A 139 0.98 -22.87 8.80
CA GLY A 139 1.64 -22.26 7.66
C GLY A 139 1.75 -20.74 7.76
N ARG A 140 0.71 -20.07 8.28
CA ARG A 140 0.73 -18.64 8.58
C ARG A 140 1.78 -18.32 9.66
N LYS A 141 1.85 -19.10 10.74
CA LYS A 141 2.89 -18.98 11.78
C LYS A 141 4.30 -19.11 11.18
N GLN A 142 4.51 -20.02 10.22
CA GLN A 142 5.82 -20.17 9.55
C GLN A 142 6.19 -18.94 8.70
N ILE A 143 5.25 -18.42 7.90
CA ILE A 143 5.48 -17.21 7.08
C ILE A 143 5.83 -16.03 7.98
N GLN A 144 5.09 -15.85 9.07
CA GLN A 144 5.34 -14.81 10.05
C GLN A 144 6.71 -14.97 10.73
N ALA A 145 7.03 -16.17 11.21
CA ALA A 145 8.33 -16.43 11.86
C ALA A 145 9.48 -16.10 10.92
N LYS A 146 9.35 -16.45 9.63
CA LYS A 146 10.32 -16.07 8.60
C LYS A 146 10.43 -14.56 8.43
N MET A 147 9.32 -13.82 8.38
CA MET A 147 9.36 -12.35 8.29
C MET A 147 10.09 -11.72 9.48
N MET A 148 9.75 -12.16 10.69
CA MET A 148 10.38 -11.64 11.91
C MET A 148 11.86 -11.98 11.95
N TYR A 149 12.22 -13.21 11.57
CA TYR A 149 13.62 -13.62 11.42
C TYR A 149 14.37 -12.70 10.45
N LEU A 150 13.86 -12.52 9.22
CA LEU A 150 14.48 -11.66 8.21
C LEU A 150 14.66 -10.21 8.69
N LEU A 151 13.66 -9.65 9.37
CA LEU A 151 13.70 -8.30 9.92
C LEU A 151 14.76 -8.19 11.03
N GLU A 152 14.69 -9.07 12.04
CA GLU A 152 15.52 -8.99 13.24
C GLU A 152 16.99 -9.30 12.97
N THR A 153 17.30 -10.24 12.05
CA THR A 153 18.68 -10.54 11.67
C THR A 153 19.31 -9.46 10.83
N THR A 154 18.50 -8.65 10.14
CA THR A 154 18.99 -7.57 9.26
C THR A 154 19.18 -6.26 10.02
N ASP A 155 18.19 -5.85 10.82
CA ASP A 155 18.22 -4.59 11.56
C ASP A 155 17.25 -4.63 12.74
N LYS A 156 17.72 -5.14 13.88
CA LYS A 156 16.90 -5.33 15.08
C LYS A 156 16.21 -4.04 15.57
N ALA A 157 16.85 -2.88 15.41
CA ALA A 157 16.28 -1.61 15.86
C ALA A 157 15.09 -1.18 14.99
N CYS A 158 15.26 -1.23 13.66
CA CYS A 158 14.18 -0.90 12.73
C CYS A 158 13.07 -1.97 12.75
N ALA A 159 13.43 -3.25 12.92
CA ALA A 159 12.50 -4.37 13.04
C ALA A 159 11.50 -4.18 14.18
N LYS A 160 11.98 -3.84 15.39
CA LYS A 160 11.12 -3.57 16.54
C LYS A 160 10.13 -2.44 16.30
N HIS A 161 10.55 -1.39 15.60
CA HIS A 161 9.67 -0.29 15.26
C HIS A 161 8.58 -0.73 14.26
N LEU A 162 8.96 -1.43 13.19
CA LEU A 162 8.01 -1.95 12.21
C LEU A 162 7.02 -2.94 12.85
N GLN A 163 7.49 -3.81 13.75
CA GLN A 163 6.66 -4.73 14.54
C GLN A 163 5.61 -3.95 15.35
N LYS A 164 6.02 -2.92 16.11
CA LYS A 164 5.09 -2.06 16.87
C LYS A 164 4.06 -1.37 15.98
N VAL A 165 4.48 -0.83 14.84
CA VAL A 165 3.57 -0.17 13.89
C VAL A 165 2.55 -1.16 13.32
N TRP A 166 2.99 -2.36 12.96
CA TRP A 166 2.11 -3.39 12.43
C TRP A 166 1.11 -3.86 13.48
N SER A 167 1.56 -4.11 14.71
CA SER A 167 0.71 -4.44 15.86
C SER A 167 -0.42 -3.41 16.06
N ASN A 168 -0.06 -2.12 16.17
CA ASN A 168 -1.02 -1.04 16.34
C ASN A 168 -2.03 -0.90 15.19
N MET A 169 -1.59 -1.14 13.95
CA MET A 169 -2.46 -1.12 12.78
C MET A 169 -3.51 -2.24 12.86
N LEU A 170 -3.10 -3.46 13.23
CA LEU A 170 -4.03 -4.58 13.41
C LEU A 170 -5.07 -4.30 14.50
N VAL A 171 -4.67 -3.73 15.65
CA VAL A 171 -5.61 -3.31 16.71
C VAL A 171 -6.67 -2.35 16.13
N THR A 172 -6.21 -1.31 15.45
CA THR A 172 -7.09 -0.22 14.96
C THR A 172 -8.07 -0.74 13.91
N THR A 173 -7.58 -1.57 12.98
CA THR A 173 -8.39 -2.19 11.93
C THR A 173 -9.46 -3.12 12.53
N ILE A 174 -9.17 -3.86 13.60
CA ILE A 174 -10.18 -4.69 14.28
C ILE A 174 -11.25 -3.81 14.95
N GLN A 175 -10.84 -2.73 15.63
CA GLN A 175 -11.75 -1.92 16.45
C GLN A 175 -12.73 -1.04 15.65
N HIS A 176 -12.41 -0.68 14.40
CA HIS A 176 -13.10 0.44 13.73
C HIS A 176 -13.64 0.14 12.32
N LYS A 177 -13.56 -1.11 11.85
CA LYS A 177 -13.97 -1.52 10.48
C LYS A 177 -15.39 -1.12 10.06
N SER A 178 -16.31 -0.94 11.02
CA SER A 178 -17.73 -0.65 10.76
C SER A 178 -18.18 0.72 11.25
N ARG A 179 -17.25 1.66 11.48
CA ARG A 179 -17.60 3.00 11.95
C ARG A 179 -18.23 3.81 10.81
N ASP A 180 -19.34 4.48 11.09
CA ASP A 180 -19.88 5.50 10.20
C ASP A 180 -19.10 6.81 10.40
N PHE A 181 -18.76 7.48 9.30
CA PHE A 181 -18.02 8.74 9.29
C PHE A 181 -18.93 9.86 8.79
N GLU A 182 -18.91 11.02 9.46
CA GLU A 182 -19.73 12.17 9.07
C GLU A 182 -18.97 13.15 8.18
N THR A 183 -17.63 13.15 8.28
CA THR A 183 -16.78 14.06 7.50
C THR A 183 -15.56 13.34 6.92
N LEU A 184 -15.01 13.92 5.84
CA LEU A 184 -13.75 13.45 5.26
C LEU A 184 -12.61 13.48 6.28
N LYS A 185 -12.57 14.48 7.17
CA LYS A 185 -11.51 14.59 8.18
C LYS A 185 -11.57 13.44 9.18
N GLU A 186 -12.75 13.11 9.70
CA GLU A 186 -12.93 11.96 10.59
C GLU A 186 -12.53 10.65 9.91
N TYR A 187 -12.93 10.50 8.65
CA TYR A 187 -12.53 9.36 7.85
C TYR A 187 -11.02 9.28 7.69
N ILE A 188 -10.34 10.38 7.35
CA ILE A 188 -8.88 10.43 7.19
C ILE A 188 -8.17 10.12 8.50
N ASP A 189 -8.62 10.66 9.64
CA ASP A 189 -7.98 10.42 10.93
C ASP A 189 -8.02 8.92 11.33
N PHE A 190 -9.11 8.22 10.97
CA PHE A 190 -9.19 6.76 11.03
C PHE A 190 -8.30 6.10 9.96
N ARG A 191 -8.46 6.53 8.71
CA ARG A 191 -7.86 5.90 7.53
C ARG A 191 -6.34 5.97 7.59
N ILE A 192 -5.71 7.01 8.11
CA ILE A 192 -4.24 7.08 8.28
C ILE A 192 -3.72 5.92 9.14
N ARG A 193 -4.48 5.49 10.15
CA ARG A 193 -4.13 4.37 11.02
C ARG A 193 -4.43 3.01 10.37
N ASP A 194 -5.48 2.95 9.56
CA ASP A 194 -5.97 1.74 8.90
C ASP A 194 -5.31 1.45 7.52
N CYS A 195 -4.92 2.49 6.76
CA CYS A 195 -4.60 2.41 5.33
C CYS A 195 -3.20 1.88 5.00
N GLY A 196 -2.51 1.28 5.97
CA GLY A 196 -1.15 0.78 5.77
C GLY A 196 -0.10 1.86 5.49
N ALA A 197 -0.43 3.16 5.48
CA ALA A 197 0.56 4.23 5.27
C ALA A 197 1.67 4.20 6.33
N LEU A 198 1.32 3.98 7.59
CA LEU A 198 2.29 3.79 8.68
C LEU A 198 3.13 2.52 8.47
N PHE A 199 2.53 1.43 7.99
CA PHE A 199 3.24 0.21 7.66
C PHE A 199 4.25 0.43 6.51
N GLY A 200 3.83 1.13 5.46
CA GLY A 200 4.67 1.54 4.35
C GLY A 200 5.84 2.43 4.80
N GLU A 201 5.59 3.41 5.67
CA GLU A 201 6.66 4.15 6.36
C GLU A 201 7.62 3.19 7.08
N GLY A 202 7.11 2.28 7.91
CA GLY A 202 7.94 1.38 8.69
C GLY A 202 8.87 0.51 7.83
N VAL A 203 8.35 -0.03 6.71
CA VAL A 203 9.15 -0.79 5.73
C VAL A 203 10.16 0.12 5.03
N MET A 204 9.79 1.36 4.68
CA MET A 204 10.70 2.33 4.07
C MET A 204 11.85 2.70 5.02
N LEU A 205 11.55 3.02 6.29
CA LEU A 205 12.52 3.31 7.34
C LEU A 205 13.46 2.13 7.58
N PHE A 206 12.91 0.90 7.67
CA PHE A 206 13.70 -0.33 7.69
C PHE A 206 14.59 -0.44 6.45
N GLY A 207 14.06 -0.24 5.26
CA GLY A 207 14.84 -0.34 4.02
C GLY A 207 15.98 0.69 3.93
N MET A 208 15.78 1.89 4.47
CA MET A 208 16.81 2.94 4.53
C MET A 208 17.80 2.73 5.69
N GLY A 209 17.44 1.93 6.71
CA GLY A 209 18.17 1.86 7.98
C GLY A 209 18.11 3.18 8.73
N LEU A 210 16.94 3.81 8.71
CA LEU A 210 16.65 5.09 9.35
C LEU A 210 15.71 4.86 10.53
N ALA A 211 16.08 5.32 11.72
CA ALA A 211 15.19 5.32 12.87
C ALA A 211 14.73 6.75 13.17
N LEU A 212 13.46 6.92 13.55
CA LEU A 212 12.90 8.17 14.05
C LEU A 212 12.64 8.02 15.57
N THR A 213 13.01 9.03 16.35
CA THR A 213 12.67 9.13 17.77
C THR A 213 11.24 9.63 17.92
N GLU A 214 10.65 9.56 19.12
CA GLU A 214 9.31 10.11 19.35
C GLU A 214 9.27 11.61 19.06
N LYS A 215 10.30 12.34 19.49
CA LYS A 215 10.45 13.76 19.18
C LYS A 215 10.49 14.05 17.69
N ASP A 216 11.19 13.22 16.91
CA ASP A 216 11.21 13.39 15.45
C ASP A 216 9.82 13.27 14.84
N ARG A 217 9.01 12.34 15.36
CA ARG A 217 7.63 12.12 14.93
C ARG A 217 6.75 13.30 15.29
N GLU A 218 6.88 13.82 16.50
CA GLU A 218 6.21 15.05 16.94
C GLU A 218 6.58 16.24 16.04
N ASP A 219 7.87 16.44 15.79
CA ASP A 219 8.39 17.57 15.01
C ASP A 219 7.84 17.59 13.58
N VAL A 220 7.63 16.40 12.96
CA VAL A 220 7.13 16.30 11.56
C VAL A 220 5.64 15.98 11.46
N ALA A 221 4.92 15.74 12.56
CA ALA A 221 3.55 15.22 12.56
C ALA A 221 2.60 16.04 11.67
N SER A 222 2.62 17.36 11.81
CA SER A 222 1.80 18.28 11.01
C SER A 222 2.23 18.31 9.54
N THR A 223 3.54 18.17 9.29
CA THR A 223 4.09 18.18 7.93
C THR A 223 3.70 16.92 7.17
N ILE A 224 3.71 15.75 7.82
CA ILE A 224 3.48 14.46 7.17
C ILE A 224 1.99 14.08 7.06
N TYR A 225 1.13 14.62 7.90
CA TYR A 225 -0.32 14.36 7.86
C TYR A 225 -0.93 14.42 6.45
N PRO A 226 -0.76 15.49 5.65
CA PRO A 226 -1.31 15.55 4.30
C PRO A 226 -0.73 14.46 3.37
N CYS A 227 0.52 14.02 3.59
CA CYS A 227 1.09 12.92 2.82
C CYS A 227 0.32 11.62 3.07
N TYR A 228 0.01 11.30 4.34
CA TYR A 228 -0.76 10.11 4.67
C TYR A 228 -2.19 10.17 4.16
N ALA A 229 -2.82 11.34 4.24
CA ALA A 229 -4.14 11.57 3.66
C ALA A 229 -4.13 11.31 2.14
N ALA A 230 -3.17 11.89 1.41
CA ALA A 230 -3.02 11.67 -0.03
C ALA A 230 -2.80 10.19 -0.38
N LEU A 231 -1.94 9.47 0.37
CA LEU A 231 -1.69 8.04 0.16
C LEU A 231 -2.95 7.19 0.37
N GLY A 232 -3.69 7.43 1.46
CA GLY A 232 -4.93 6.72 1.77
C GLY A 232 -6.02 6.97 0.73
N LEU A 233 -6.23 8.24 0.36
CA LEU A 233 -7.23 8.59 -0.66
C LEU A 233 -6.85 8.10 -2.06
N THR A 234 -5.55 8.10 -2.40
CA THR A 234 -5.06 7.50 -3.65
C THR A 234 -5.38 6.02 -3.70
N ASN A 235 -5.17 5.29 -2.58
CA ASN A 235 -5.57 3.90 -2.48
C ASN A 235 -7.08 3.76 -2.76
N ASP A 236 -7.90 4.49 -2.01
CA ASP A 236 -9.36 4.43 -2.13
C ASP A 236 -9.84 4.73 -3.55
N TYR A 237 -9.23 5.71 -4.24
CA TYR A 237 -9.57 6.07 -5.61
C TYR A 237 -9.34 4.91 -6.60
N PHE A 238 -8.16 4.29 -6.56
CA PHE A 238 -7.77 3.23 -7.49
C PHE A 238 -8.32 1.86 -7.08
N SER A 239 -8.51 1.58 -5.79
CA SER A 239 -9.04 0.30 -5.31
C SER A 239 -10.56 0.21 -5.33
N PHE A 240 -11.27 1.34 -5.47
CA PHE A 240 -12.73 1.40 -5.35
C PHE A 240 -13.47 0.37 -6.22
N ASP A 241 -13.14 0.25 -7.51
CA ASP A 241 -13.89 -0.64 -8.40
C ASP A 241 -13.74 -2.11 -7.97
N ARG A 242 -12.51 -2.52 -7.61
CA ARG A 242 -12.22 -3.86 -7.06
C ARG A 242 -12.97 -4.09 -5.75
N GLU A 243 -12.92 -3.14 -4.82
CA GLU A 243 -13.57 -3.26 -3.50
C GLU A 243 -15.09 -3.28 -3.63
N TRP A 244 -15.65 -2.50 -4.56
CA TRP A 244 -17.07 -2.48 -4.86
C TRP A 244 -17.56 -3.80 -5.48
N GLU A 245 -16.79 -4.39 -6.40
CA GLU A 245 -17.07 -5.73 -6.94
C GLU A 245 -17.01 -6.81 -5.86
N GLU A 246 -16.01 -6.74 -4.98
CA GLU A 246 -15.88 -7.67 -3.85
C GLU A 246 -17.04 -7.55 -2.86
N ALA A 247 -17.40 -6.33 -2.47
CA ALA A 247 -18.55 -6.04 -1.60
C ALA A 247 -19.86 -6.61 -2.17
N LYS A 248 -20.08 -6.47 -3.48
CA LYS A 248 -21.23 -7.09 -4.17
C LYS A 248 -21.20 -8.61 -4.11
N ARG A 249 -20.02 -9.23 -4.23
CA ARG A 249 -19.84 -10.68 -4.22
C ARG A 249 -20.04 -11.29 -2.83
N THR A 250 -19.58 -10.61 -1.78
CA THR A 250 -19.66 -11.07 -0.38
C THR A 250 -20.98 -10.68 0.30
N GLY A 251 -21.71 -9.71 -0.25
CA GLY A 251 -22.90 -9.15 0.36
C GLY A 251 -22.59 -8.12 1.47
N GLU A 252 -21.33 -7.72 1.62
CA GLU A 252 -20.92 -6.68 2.56
C GLU A 252 -21.36 -5.31 2.04
N ALA A 253 -22.45 -4.78 2.60
CA ALA A 253 -23.04 -3.51 2.15
C ALA A 253 -22.18 -2.27 2.49
N LYS A 254 -21.20 -2.39 3.39
CA LYS A 254 -20.36 -1.29 3.86
C LYS A 254 -18.89 -1.71 3.83
N PHE A 255 -18.07 -0.87 3.20
CA PHE A 255 -16.61 -0.92 3.28
C PHE A 255 -16.04 0.50 3.37
N SER A 256 -14.90 0.62 4.03
CA SER A 256 -14.23 1.90 4.29
C SER A 256 -13.48 2.37 3.05
N ASN A 257 -14.12 3.20 2.24
CA ASN A 257 -13.53 3.82 1.05
C ASN A 257 -14.12 5.22 0.82
N ALA A 258 -13.26 6.23 0.62
CA ALA A 258 -13.69 7.62 0.44
C ALA A 258 -14.67 7.82 -0.71
N VAL A 259 -14.51 7.12 -1.84
CA VAL A 259 -15.42 7.24 -2.99
C VAL A 259 -16.83 6.81 -2.58
N ARG A 260 -16.95 5.67 -1.90
CA ARG A 260 -18.22 5.21 -1.35
C ARG A 260 -18.81 6.20 -0.36
N LEU A 261 -17.99 6.75 0.54
CA LEU A 261 -18.46 7.73 1.52
C LEU A 261 -19.01 8.99 0.85
N PHE A 262 -18.36 9.49 -0.21
CA PHE A 262 -18.86 10.63 -0.97
C PHE A 262 -20.13 10.32 -1.78
N MET A 263 -20.29 9.10 -2.31
CA MET A 263 -21.53 8.67 -2.94
C MET A 263 -22.71 8.82 -1.98
N ASP A 264 -22.52 8.43 -0.72
CA ASP A 264 -23.52 8.55 0.34
C ASP A 264 -23.72 10.00 0.80
N TRP A 265 -22.65 10.68 1.19
CA TRP A 265 -22.72 12.04 1.74
C TRP A 265 -23.33 13.04 0.75
N GLN A 266 -23.13 12.83 -0.56
CA GLN A 266 -23.59 13.75 -1.60
C GLN A 266 -24.72 13.16 -2.46
N SER A 267 -25.19 11.94 -2.18
CA SER A 267 -26.20 11.24 -2.99
C SER A 267 -25.86 11.25 -4.49
N THR A 268 -24.62 10.89 -4.81
CA THR A 268 -24.06 11.00 -6.17
C THR A 268 -23.53 9.66 -6.71
N GLY A 269 -23.31 9.60 -8.02
CA GLY A 269 -22.73 8.42 -8.66
C GLY A 269 -21.21 8.29 -8.42
N ALA A 270 -20.68 7.09 -8.64
CA ALA A 270 -19.27 6.78 -8.42
C ALA A 270 -18.30 7.70 -9.20
N ALA A 271 -18.65 8.09 -10.43
CA ALA A 271 -17.81 8.99 -11.23
C ALA A 271 -17.65 10.39 -10.60
N ALA A 272 -18.75 10.98 -10.12
CA ALA A 272 -18.73 12.26 -9.44
C ALA A 272 -18.02 12.18 -8.08
N ALA A 273 -18.25 11.11 -7.32
CA ALA A 273 -17.55 10.87 -6.06
C ALA A 273 -16.04 10.67 -6.26
N LYS A 274 -15.62 9.91 -7.28
CA LYS A 274 -14.22 9.77 -7.69
C LYS A 274 -13.58 11.13 -8.01
N GLU A 275 -14.29 12.00 -8.71
CA GLU A 275 -13.79 13.34 -9.02
C GLU A 275 -13.59 14.20 -7.76
N VAL A 276 -14.47 14.08 -6.76
CA VAL A 276 -14.29 14.76 -5.46
C VAL A 276 -13.07 14.21 -4.72
N VAL A 277 -12.90 12.88 -4.66
CA VAL A 277 -11.72 12.24 -4.04
C VAL A 277 -10.44 12.65 -4.76
N ARG A 278 -10.44 12.69 -6.10
CA ARG A 278 -9.29 13.14 -6.91
C ARG A 278 -8.86 14.57 -6.57
N LYS A 279 -9.82 15.50 -6.42
CA LYS A 279 -9.52 16.87 -6.00
C LYS A 279 -8.93 16.92 -4.59
N ALA A 280 -9.49 16.17 -3.66
CA ALA A 280 -8.96 16.08 -2.29
C ALA A 280 -7.52 15.53 -2.26
N ILE A 281 -7.21 14.50 -3.05
CA ILE A 281 -5.83 13.99 -3.20
C ILE A 281 -4.89 15.11 -3.62
N ILE A 282 -5.22 15.82 -4.70
CA ILE A 282 -4.37 16.90 -5.25
C ILE A 282 -4.19 18.05 -4.24
N GLU A 283 -5.20 18.35 -3.43
CA GLU A 283 -5.11 19.36 -2.38
C GLU A 283 -4.15 18.95 -1.27
N TYR A 284 -4.26 17.71 -0.75
CA TYR A 284 -3.32 17.17 0.23
C TYR A 284 -1.91 17.03 -0.32
N GLU A 285 -1.76 16.60 -1.58
CA GLU A 285 -0.47 16.55 -2.26
C GLU A 285 0.20 17.92 -2.31
N ARG A 286 -0.54 18.99 -2.62
CA ARG A 286 -0.03 20.35 -2.63
C ARG A 286 0.35 20.80 -1.21
N GLU A 287 -0.53 20.57 -0.24
CA GLU A 287 -0.29 20.93 1.16
C GLU A 287 0.98 20.27 1.71
N PHE A 288 1.20 18.98 1.41
CA PHE A 288 2.41 18.28 1.85
C PHE A 288 3.69 18.93 1.32
N LEU A 289 3.75 19.26 0.02
CA LEU A 289 4.93 19.92 -0.55
C LEU A 289 5.19 21.29 0.08
N GLU A 290 4.15 22.09 0.30
CA GLU A 290 4.24 23.40 0.95
C GLU A 290 4.74 23.29 2.40
N LEU A 291 4.18 22.36 3.19
CA LEU A 291 4.60 22.14 4.58
C LEU A 291 6.01 21.58 4.66
N ARG A 292 6.38 20.66 3.75
CA ARG A 292 7.75 20.13 3.65
C ARG A 292 8.76 21.25 3.37
N GLU A 293 8.46 22.14 2.43
CA GLU A 293 9.35 23.27 2.11
C GLU A 293 9.50 24.21 3.33
N LYS A 294 8.40 24.54 4.00
CA LYS A 294 8.42 25.34 5.24
C LYS A 294 9.25 24.67 6.32
N PHE A 295 9.08 23.36 6.53
CA PHE A 295 9.81 22.58 7.52
C PHE A 295 11.32 22.60 7.25
N VAL A 296 11.74 22.32 6.01
CA VAL A 296 13.16 22.30 5.61
C VAL A 296 13.82 23.66 5.83
N LYS A 297 13.13 24.76 5.47
CA LYS A 297 13.63 26.13 5.69
C LYS A 297 13.75 26.47 7.17
N ALA A 298 12.80 26.06 7.99
CA ALA A 298 12.79 26.33 9.43
C ALA A 298 13.82 25.48 10.20
N ASN A 299 14.15 24.29 9.69
CA ASN A 299 14.98 23.30 10.40
C ASN A 299 16.22 22.88 9.58
N PRO A 300 17.11 23.80 9.16
CA PRO A 300 18.18 23.51 8.19
C PRO A 300 19.17 22.43 8.65
N LYS A 301 19.24 22.14 9.95
CA LYS A 301 20.14 21.12 10.53
C LYS A 301 19.49 19.74 10.72
N ALA A 302 18.19 19.60 10.40
CA ALA A 302 17.44 18.36 10.61
C ALA A 302 17.60 17.37 9.44
N GLU A 303 18.85 17.06 9.06
CA GLU A 303 19.16 16.24 7.86
C GLU A 303 18.42 14.90 7.81
N ARG A 304 18.24 14.25 8.97
CA ARG A 304 17.52 12.99 9.08
C ARG A 304 16.05 13.13 8.72
N LEU A 305 15.40 14.20 9.17
CA LEU A 305 14.01 14.50 8.86
C LEU A 305 13.85 14.94 7.40
N HIS A 306 14.84 15.64 6.84
CA HIS A 306 14.84 15.96 5.41
C HIS A 306 14.87 14.70 4.55
N LYS A 307 15.72 13.73 4.89
CA LYS A 307 15.77 12.42 4.19
C LYS A 307 14.47 11.63 4.33
N PHE A 308 13.87 11.65 5.52
CA PHE A 308 12.57 11.02 5.75
C PHE A 308 11.48 11.66 4.87
N LEU A 309 11.34 12.98 4.90
CA LEU A 309 10.35 13.71 4.10
C LEU A 309 10.60 13.58 2.60
N GLU A 310 11.86 13.50 2.15
CA GLU A 310 12.19 13.19 0.76
C GLU A 310 11.74 11.77 0.37
N ALA A 311 11.94 10.77 1.23
CA ALA A 311 11.49 9.41 0.95
C ALA A 311 9.95 9.33 0.85
N MET A 312 9.22 10.13 1.64
CA MET A 312 7.76 10.23 1.58
C MET A 312 7.23 10.88 0.28
N VAL A 313 8.02 11.76 -0.37
CA VAL A 313 7.69 12.28 -1.72
C VAL A 313 7.60 11.12 -2.72
N TYR A 314 8.56 10.18 -2.68
CA TYR A 314 8.55 9.03 -3.57
C TYR A 314 7.43 8.03 -3.25
N GLN A 315 6.97 7.95 -1.99
CA GLN A 315 5.80 7.14 -1.66
C GLN A 315 4.57 7.61 -2.44
N ILE A 316 4.31 8.92 -2.53
CA ILE A 316 3.17 9.46 -3.28
C ILE A 316 3.30 9.16 -4.78
N SER A 317 4.39 9.62 -5.41
CA SER A 317 4.53 9.49 -6.87
C SER A 317 4.60 8.02 -7.30
N GLY A 318 5.32 7.20 -6.55
CA GLY A 318 5.41 5.77 -6.79
C GLY A 318 4.09 5.04 -6.62
N HIS A 319 3.28 5.41 -5.62
CA HIS A 319 2.00 4.77 -5.35
C HIS A 319 0.96 5.12 -6.42
N VAL A 320 0.90 6.40 -6.85
CA VAL A 320 0.06 6.82 -7.98
C VAL A 320 0.43 6.05 -9.23
N VAL A 321 1.71 6.06 -9.63
CA VAL A 321 2.15 5.42 -10.87
C VAL A 321 1.97 3.90 -10.84
N TRP A 322 2.23 3.24 -9.72
CA TRP A 322 1.98 1.81 -9.56
C TRP A 322 0.48 1.49 -9.72
N SER A 323 -0.41 2.29 -9.12
CA SER A 323 -1.85 2.02 -9.06
C SER A 323 -2.59 2.14 -10.40
N ILE A 324 -2.07 2.97 -11.33
CA ILE A 324 -2.67 3.20 -12.66
C ILE A 324 -2.96 1.89 -13.42
N ASN A 325 -2.07 0.90 -13.32
CA ASN A 325 -2.21 -0.35 -14.05
C ASN A 325 -1.72 -1.58 -13.27
N CYS A 326 -1.62 -1.50 -11.95
CA CYS A 326 -1.27 -2.71 -11.19
C CYS A 326 -2.36 -3.78 -11.39
N PRO A 327 -1.98 -5.05 -11.58
CA PRO A 327 -2.93 -6.17 -11.75
C PRO A 327 -3.92 -6.33 -10.59
N ARG A 328 -3.53 -5.85 -9.40
CA ARG A 328 -4.36 -5.88 -8.20
C ARG A 328 -5.64 -5.08 -8.40
N TYR A 329 -5.53 -3.84 -8.86
CA TYR A 329 -6.67 -2.94 -9.05
C TYR A 329 -7.28 -3.01 -10.44
N ASN A 330 -6.52 -3.49 -11.43
CA ASN A 330 -6.92 -3.44 -12.83
C ASN A 330 -7.00 -4.86 -13.43
N PRO A 331 -8.20 -5.45 -13.54
CA PRO A 331 -8.39 -6.81 -14.05
C PRO A 331 -7.83 -7.05 -15.46
N SER A 332 -7.83 -6.04 -16.33
CA SER A 332 -7.31 -6.11 -17.70
C SER A 332 -5.79 -6.30 -17.78
N PHE A 333 -5.06 -6.02 -16.71
CA PHE A 333 -3.60 -6.20 -16.62
C PHE A 333 -3.19 -7.46 -15.86
N ARG A 334 -4.12 -8.34 -15.50
CA ARG A 334 -3.83 -9.60 -14.80
C ARG A 334 -3.15 -10.62 -15.72
N TYR A 335 -2.20 -11.35 -15.16
CA TYR A 335 -1.41 -12.42 -15.78
C TYR A 335 -1.21 -13.56 -14.77
N ASP A 336 -0.48 -14.64 -15.07
CA ASP A 336 -0.14 -15.61 -14.00
C ASP A 336 0.91 -14.99 -13.04
N PRO A 337 0.56 -14.69 -11.76
CA PRO A 337 1.46 -14.02 -10.82
C PRO A 337 2.72 -14.82 -10.46
N ASN A 338 2.84 -16.08 -10.92
CA ASN A 338 3.98 -16.96 -10.71
C ASN A 338 4.77 -17.28 -11.98
N SER A 339 4.39 -16.68 -13.11
CA SER A 339 5.05 -16.89 -14.41
C SER A 339 6.46 -16.30 -14.49
N GLY A 340 6.82 -15.37 -13.59
CA GLY A 340 8.08 -14.64 -13.61
C GLY A 340 8.16 -13.57 -14.70
N VAL A 341 7.02 -13.19 -15.31
CA VAL A 341 6.95 -12.20 -16.39
C VAL A 341 7.52 -10.84 -16.00
N GLU A 342 7.50 -10.46 -14.72
CA GLU A 342 7.99 -9.16 -14.25
C GLU A 342 9.49 -9.00 -14.51
N ASN A 343 10.27 -10.05 -14.22
CA ASN A 343 11.71 -10.04 -14.43
C ASN A 343 12.06 -10.14 -15.93
N GLN A 344 11.23 -10.83 -16.73
CA GLN A 344 11.40 -10.89 -18.19
C GLN A 344 11.19 -9.50 -18.81
N VAL A 345 10.05 -8.85 -18.52
CA VAL A 345 9.72 -7.50 -19.02
C VAL A 345 10.73 -6.46 -18.51
N LEU A 346 11.20 -6.59 -17.26
CA LEU A 346 12.25 -5.72 -16.73
C LEU A 346 13.58 -5.87 -17.49
N ALA A 347 14.00 -7.10 -17.79
CA ALA A 347 15.21 -7.37 -18.56
C ALA A 347 15.12 -6.80 -19.99
N GLU A 348 13.97 -6.99 -20.66
CA GLU A 348 13.74 -6.42 -21.99
C GLU A 348 13.80 -4.89 -22.00
N ARG A 349 13.18 -4.24 -21.01
CA ARG A 349 13.21 -2.77 -20.87
C ARG A 349 14.63 -2.25 -20.71
N ARG A 350 15.44 -2.94 -19.90
CA ARG A 350 16.85 -2.58 -19.66
C ARG A 350 17.73 -2.86 -20.88
N GLY A 351 17.46 -3.94 -21.62
CA GLY A 351 18.14 -4.26 -22.88
C GLY A 351 17.83 -3.26 -24.00
N LYS A 352 16.60 -2.75 -24.07
CA LYS A 352 16.21 -1.72 -25.04
C LYS A 352 16.66 -0.31 -24.64
N SER A 353 16.93 -0.06 -23.35
CA SER A 353 17.50 1.22 -22.89
C SER A 353 18.93 1.47 -23.43
N SER A 354 19.69 0.41 -23.77
CA SER A 354 20.96 0.55 -24.50
C SER A 354 20.78 0.68 -26.03
N SER A 355 19.56 0.53 -26.55
CA SER A 355 19.28 0.56 -27.99
C SER A 355 17.81 0.92 -28.31
N LYS A 356 17.44 2.20 -28.21
CA LYS A 356 16.13 2.79 -28.60
C LYS A 356 14.88 2.22 -27.89
N LYS A 357 14.06 3.13 -27.33
CA LYS A 357 12.81 2.85 -26.58
C LYS A 357 11.93 1.77 -27.25
N PRO A 358 11.41 0.79 -26.49
CA PRO A 358 10.26 0.02 -26.94
C PRO A 358 9.03 0.93 -27.04
N SER A 359 8.39 0.97 -28.19
CA SER A 359 6.97 1.29 -28.31
C SER A 359 6.18 0.10 -27.77
N VAL A 360 5.67 0.20 -26.54
CA VAL A 360 4.52 -0.60 -26.14
C VAL A 360 3.32 0.31 -26.33
N MET A 361 2.43 -0.12 -27.21
CA MET A 361 1.17 0.57 -27.49
C MET A 361 0.33 0.59 -26.22
N ILE A 362 0.12 1.78 -25.68
CA ILE A 362 -1.04 2.07 -24.85
C ILE A 362 -2.16 2.29 -25.87
N GLU A 363 -3.08 1.34 -26.00
CA GLU A 363 -4.38 1.69 -26.56
C GLU A 363 -4.94 2.80 -25.68
N GLU A 364 -5.30 3.93 -26.29
CA GLU A 364 -5.99 5.02 -25.62
C GLU A 364 -7.11 4.43 -24.75
N ILE A 365 -6.97 4.59 -23.43
CA ILE A 365 -8.11 4.48 -22.54
C ILE A 365 -9.03 5.62 -22.96
N ASP A 366 -10.01 5.30 -23.78
CA ASP A 366 -11.05 6.22 -24.20
C ASP A 366 -11.72 6.75 -22.93
N GLU A 367 -11.56 8.05 -22.68
CA GLU A 367 -12.24 8.79 -21.60
C GLU A 367 -13.77 8.62 -21.62
N LYS A 368 -14.33 8.00 -22.67
CA LYS A 368 -15.76 7.71 -22.81
C LYS A 368 -16.24 6.38 -22.25
N SER A 369 -15.38 5.45 -21.85
CA SER A 369 -15.85 4.17 -21.26
C SER A 369 -16.27 4.27 -19.78
N HIS A 370 -16.09 5.42 -19.13
CA HIS A 370 -16.58 5.69 -17.76
C HIS A 370 -17.85 6.56 -17.70
N LEU A 371 -18.49 6.83 -18.84
CA LEU A 371 -19.74 7.62 -18.95
C LEU A 371 -20.92 6.84 -19.56
N ALA A 372 -20.84 5.51 -19.64
CA ALA A 372 -21.88 4.65 -20.17
C ALA A 372 -22.50 3.75 -19.10
N SER A 373 -23.21 4.33 -18.14
CA SER A 373 -24.26 3.64 -17.37
C SER A 373 -25.42 4.57 -17.02
N GLU A 374 -25.88 5.35 -18.01
CA GLU A 374 -27.22 5.95 -18.00
C GLU A 374 -28.06 5.32 -19.11
N THR A 375 -28.88 4.32 -18.75
CA THR A 375 -30.11 3.86 -19.44
C THR A 375 -30.79 2.85 -18.50
N GLY A 376 -31.44 3.30 -17.43
CA GLY A 376 -32.89 3.51 -17.41
C GLY A 376 -33.60 2.39 -16.62
N PRO A 377 -34.92 2.47 -16.36
CA PRO A 377 -35.82 3.58 -16.62
C PRO A 377 -36.60 4.08 -15.39
N ALA A 378 -37.01 5.34 -15.54
CA ALA A 378 -38.19 5.99 -15.00
C ALA A 378 -39.24 5.15 -14.27
N MET A 379 -39.72 5.74 -13.16
CA MET A 379 -41.08 5.70 -12.60
C MET A 379 -42.15 5.01 -13.46
N ILE A 380 -42.98 4.19 -12.82
CA ILE A 380 -44.42 4.44 -12.58
C ILE A 380 -44.95 3.33 -11.64
N ALA A 381 -45.68 3.77 -10.60
CA ALA A 381 -46.38 3.05 -9.52
C ALA A 381 -45.55 2.61 -8.30
#